data_AF-A0A968HSQ3-F1
#
_entry.id   AF-A0A968HSQ3-F1
#
_cell.length_a   1.000
_cell.length_b   1.000
_cell.length_c   1.000
_cell.angle_alpha   90.00
_cell.angle_beta   90.00
_cell.angle_gamma   90.00
#
_symmetry.space_group_name_H-M   'P 1'
#
loop_
_entity.id
_entity.type
_entity.pdbx_description
1 polymer ?
#
loop_
_entity_poly.entity_id
_entity_poly.type
_entity_poly.pdbx_seq_one_letter_code
_entity_poly.pdbx_strand_id
1 'polypeptide(L)'
;MRSVSRKGNGLSSAPTEISVELYDDLQDVIVKVDRGTPVYGTVRERGQDTPVEGALVTLKGDNIVFTCSPSDSAGLFDCGAVPRGSYTAIVSHKEYAGNLLGATVSVGAEQAYLELEVERGYTIAGRVSPATKGIPIRIRMGIESIKIGDMGYSMMNAFRSAQTDAEGKFTIGPLSLGEVTLVAEHLEFGRARPR
;
A
#
# COMPACT_ATOMS: atom_id res chain seq x y z
N MET A 1 -48.14 -2.09 8.66
CA MET A 1 -47.62 -0.90 7.95
C MET A 1 -46.11 -1.04 7.84
N ARG A 2 -45.58 -0.98 6.62
CA ARG A 2 -44.14 -1.08 6.29
C ARG A 2 -43.36 0.14 6.78
N SER A 3 -42.12 -0.04 7.23
CA SER A 3 -41.02 0.93 7.01
C SER A 3 -39.67 0.35 7.51
N VAL A 4 -38.92 -0.34 6.63
CA VAL A 4 -37.59 0.03 6.10
C VAL A 4 -36.48 0.16 7.16
N SER A 5 -35.73 -0.93 7.36
CA SER A 5 -34.39 -0.91 7.93
C SER A 5 -33.40 -0.38 6.88
N ARG A 6 -32.93 0.86 7.05
CA ARG A 6 -31.71 1.31 6.37
C ARG A 6 -30.53 0.83 7.23
N LYS A 7 -29.76 -0.13 6.71
CA LYS A 7 -28.39 -0.39 7.17
C LYS A 7 -27.61 0.91 7.06
N GLY A 8 -27.44 1.62 8.17
CA GLY A 8 -26.54 2.76 8.24
C GLY A 8 -25.11 2.25 8.30
N ASN A 9 -24.28 2.61 7.31
CA ASN A 9 -22.83 2.45 7.37
C ASN A 9 -22.28 3.44 8.40
N GLY A 10 -22.50 3.14 9.67
CA GLY A 10 -21.93 3.90 10.77
C GLY A 10 -20.48 3.49 11.00
N LEU A 11 -19.59 4.47 11.12
CA LEU A 11 -18.18 4.27 11.48
C LEU A 11 -17.84 5.11 12.72
N SER A 12 -17.02 4.56 13.62
CA SER A 12 -16.58 5.30 14.81
C SER A 12 -15.80 6.54 14.40
N SER A 13 -16.09 7.70 15.01
CA SER A 13 -15.44 8.97 14.66
C SER A 13 -14.17 9.28 15.42
N ALA A 14 -14.01 8.66 16.60
CA ALA A 14 -12.76 8.62 17.35
C ALA A 14 -12.69 7.25 18.05
N PRO A 15 -11.48 6.72 18.30
CA PRO A 15 -11.34 5.55 19.16
C PRO A 15 -11.98 5.83 20.52
N THR A 16 -12.86 4.95 20.97
CA THR A 16 -13.28 4.97 22.38
C THR A 16 -12.20 4.24 23.15
N GLU A 17 -11.36 4.98 23.88
CA GLU A 17 -10.35 4.38 24.75
C GLU A 17 -11.03 3.72 25.95
N ILE A 18 -10.78 2.43 26.13
CA ILE A 18 -11.33 1.63 27.22
C ILE A 18 -10.15 1.00 27.95
N SER A 19 -10.02 1.29 29.24
CA SER A 19 -9.04 0.64 30.12
C SER A 19 -9.75 -0.47 30.89
N VAL A 20 -9.20 -1.68 30.85
CA VAL A 20 -9.73 -2.85 31.57
C VAL A 20 -8.66 -3.29 32.56
N GLU A 21 -9.03 -3.37 33.84
CA GLU A 21 -8.15 -3.90 34.90
C GLU A 21 -8.57 -5.31 35.32
N LEU A 22 -7.70 -5.98 36.10
CA LEU A 22 -7.99 -7.32 36.62
C LEU A 22 -9.25 -7.27 37.48
N TYR A 23 -10.22 -8.13 37.16
CA TYR A 23 -11.52 -8.27 37.80
C TYR A 23 -12.57 -7.17 37.48
N ASP A 24 -12.30 -6.30 36.50
CA ASP A 24 -13.31 -5.36 36.00
C ASP A 24 -14.16 -5.97 34.88
N ASP A 25 -15.47 -6.07 35.13
CA ASP A 25 -16.48 -6.25 34.07
C ASP A 25 -17.09 -4.89 33.73
N LEU A 26 -16.64 -4.30 32.62
CA LEU A 26 -17.20 -3.04 32.13
C LEU A 26 -18.58 -3.29 31.49
N GLN A 27 -19.61 -2.68 32.05
CA GLN A 27 -20.98 -2.70 31.52
C GLN A 27 -21.37 -1.34 30.94
N ASP A 28 -22.38 -1.32 30.06
CA ASP A 28 -22.95 -0.10 29.45
C ASP A 28 -21.96 0.79 28.67
N VAL A 29 -20.94 0.20 28.05
CA VAL A 29 -20.00 0.92 27.18
C VAL A 29 -20.73 1.51 25.97
N ILE A 30 -20.68 2.83 25.83
CA ILE A 30 -21.28 3.56 24.70
C ILE A 30 -20.19 3.88 23.68
N VAL A 31 -20.23 3.23 22.52
CA VAL A 31 -19.40 3.57 21.35
C VAL A 31 -20.20 4.49 20.42
N LYS A 32 -19.68 5.69 20.18
CA LYS A 32 -20.32 6.67 19.29
C LYS A 32 -19.89 6.44 17.85
N VAL A 33 -20.84 6.63 16.93
CA VAL A 33 -20.68 6.34 15.52
C VAL A 33 -21.15 7.55 14.72
N ASP A 34 -20.27 8.10 13.87
CA ASP A 34 -20.62 9.20 12.98
C ASP A 34 -20.91 8.68 11.56
N ARG A 35 -21.51 9.57 10.76
CA ARG A 35 -21.69 9.33 9.34
C ARG A 35 -20.35 9.51 8.64
N GLY A 36 -19.88 8.46 7.97
CA GLY A 36 -18.83 8.58 6.98
C GLY A 36 -19.34 9.23 5.69
N THR A 37 -18.39 9.72 4.91
CA THR A 37 -18.58 10.35 3.60
C THR A 37 -18.16 9.35 2.51
N PRO A 38 -18.93 9.16 1.43
CA PRO A 38 -18.53 8.29 0.33
C PRO A 38 -17.18 8.71 -0.28
N VAL A 39 -16.26 7.77 -0.43
CA VAL A 39 -14.97 7.97 -1.11
C VAL A 39 -14.81 6.92 -2.19
N TYR A 40 -14.62 7.37 -3.43
CA TYR A 40 -14.44 6.52 -4.60
C TYR A 40 -13.46 7.20 -5.56
N GLY A 41 -13.04 6.50 -6.61
CA GLY A 41 -12.05 7.07 -7.51
C GLY A 41 -11.58 6.12 -8.59
N THR A 42 -10.57 6.56 -9.35
CA THR A 42 -9.93 5.75 -10.38
C THR A 42 -8.45 5.55 -10.12
N VAL A 43 -7.93 4.38 -10.47
CA VAL A 43 -6.50 4.09 -10.54
C VAL A 43 -6.08 3.97 -12.01
N ARG A 44 -5.05 4.72 -12.40
CA ARG A 44 -4.50 4.70 -13.77
C ARG A 44 -2.99 4.51 -13.79
N GLU A 45 -2.48 4.03 -14.91
CA GLU A 45 -1.04 3.94 -15.17
C GLU A 45 -0.47 5.32 -15.49
N ARG A 46 0.50 5.75 -14.69
CA ARG A 46 1.19 7.02 -14.85
C ARG A 46 1.81 7.13 -16.24
N GLY A 47 1.49 8.20 -16.95
CA GLY A 47 2.04 8.49 -18.29
C GLY A 47 1.37 7.77 -19.46
N GLN A 48 0.50 6.78 -19.21
CA GLN A 48 -0.28 6.10 -20.26
C GLN A 48 -1.79 6.29 -20.12
N ASP A 49 -2.27 6.90 -19.01
CA ASP A 49 -3.68 7.13 -18.66
C ASP A 49 -4.57 5.86 -18.80
N THR A 50 -3.94 4.69 -18.76
CA THR A 50 -4.60 3.41 -18.93
C THR A 50 -5.20 2.96 -17.59
N PRO A 51 -6.48 2.58 -17.53
CA PRO A 51 -7.08 2.10 -16.28
C PRO A 51 -6.38 0.85 -15.74
N VAL A 52 -6.20 0.79 -14.42
CA VAL A 52 -5.58 -0.36 -13.76
C VAL A 52 -6.66 -1.15 -13.03
N GLU A 53 -6.95 -2.35 -13.51
CA GLU A 53 -7.85 -3.31 -12.86
C GLU A 53 -7.15 -4.02 -11.70
N GLY A 54 -7.90 -4.32 -10.64
CA GLY A 54 -7.45 -5.11 -9.49
C GLY A 54 -6.52 -4.36 -8.53
N ALA A 55 -6.33 -3.05 -8.68
CA ALA A 55 -5.53 -2.24 -7.78
C ALA A 55 -6.24 -2.10 -6.43
N LEU A 56 -5.54 -2.41 -5.34
CA LEU A 56 -6.05 -2.28 -3.99
C LEU A 56 -5.64 -0.94 -3.40
N VAL A 57 -6.63 -0.09 -3.14
CA VAL A 57 -6.44 1.21 -2.50
C VAL A 57 -6.64 1.07 -0.99
N THR A 58 -5.71 1.61 -0.23
CA THR A 58 -5.78 1.69 1.23
C THR A 58 -5.66 3.14 1.68
N LEU A 59 -6.64 3.64 2.44
CA LEU A 59 -6.60 4.95 3.07
C LEU A 59 -6.07 4.80 4.50
N LYS A 60 -4.91 5.37 4.77
CA LYS A 60 -4.28 5.36 6.09
C LYS A 60 -4.46 6.72 6.77
N GLY A 61 -5.28 6.77 7.81
CA GLY A 61 -5.35 7.91 8.74
C GLY A 61 -4.41 7.69 9.94
N ASP A 62 -4.47 8.59 10.92
CA ASP A 62 -3.57 8.54 12.10
C ASP A 62 -3.71 7.24 12.90
N ASN A 63 -4.95 6.81 13.17
CA ASN A 63 -5.26 5.64 14.00
C ASN A 63 -6.23 4.65 13.33
N ILE A 64 -6.46 4.81 12.02
CA ILE A 64 -7.43 3.99 11.29
C ILE A 64 -6.94 3.71 9.88
N VAL A 65 -7.26 2.52 9.38
CA VAL A 65 -6.94 2.08 8.02
C VAL A 65 -8.21 1.57 7.37
N PHE A 66 -8.52 2.10 6.18
CA PHE A 66 -9.62 1.64 5.35
C PHE A 66 -9.06 0.98 4.11
N THR A 67 -9.52 -0.23 3.82
CA THR A 67 -9.21 -0.93 2.57
C THR A 67 -10.43 -0.86 1.68
N CYS A 68 -10.25 -0.30 0.49
CA CYS A 68 -11.32 -0.14 -0.49
C CYS A 68 -11.52 -1.43 -1.29
N SER A 69 -12.60 -1.50 -2.05
CA SER A 69 -12.75 -2.57 -3.05
C SER A 69 -11.63 -2.45 -4.09
N PRO A 70 -11.06 -3.58 -4.59
CA PRO A 70 -10.14 -3.54 -5.71
C PRO A 70 -10.78 -2.84 -6.91
N SER A 71 -9.97 -2.11 -7.68
CA SER A 71 -10.47 -1.42 -8.86
C SER A 71 -11.01 -2.39 -9.92
N ASP A 72 -12.06 -2.00 -10.64
CA ASP A 72 -12.63 -2.78 -11.74
C ASP A 72 -11.87 -2.58 -13.07
N SER A 73 -12.39 -3.15 -14.17
CA SER A 73 -11.80 -3.03 -15.51
C SER A 73 -11.75 -1.60 -16.06
N ALA A 74 -12.53 -0.68 -15.50
CA ALA A 74 -12.47 0.75 -15.79
C ALA A 74 -11.55 1.51 -14.83
N GLY A 75 -10.86 0.80 -13.94
CA GLY A 75 -9.98 1.35 -12.92
C GLY A 75 -10.73 1.94 -11.73
N LEU A 76 -12.05 1.77 -11.63
CA LEU A 76 -12.89 2.38 -10.60
C LEU A 76 -12.82 1.58 -9.30
N PHE A 77 -12.54 2.25 -8.18
CA PHE A 77 -12.59 1.69 -6.83
C PHE A 77 -13.60 2.44 -5.96
N ASP A 78 -14.08 1.78 -4.91
CA ASP A 78 -15.00 2.35 -3.91
C ASP A 78 -14.56 1.94 -2.50
N CYS A 79 -14.37 2.92 -1.62
CA CYS A 79 -14.02 2.76 -0.22
C CYS A 79 -15.24 2.77 0.71
N GLY A 80 -16.42 3.03 0.15
CA GLY A 80 -17.65 3.24 0.89
C GLY A 80 -17.61 4.54 1.69
N ALA A 81 -18.29 4.53 2.83
CA ALA A 81 -18.30 5.67 3.74
C ALA A 81 -16.97 5.71 4.52
N VAL A 82 -16.30 6.87 4.55
CA VAL A 82 -15.05 7.09 5.29
C VAL A 82 -15.24 8.29 6.22
N PRO A 83 -14.87 8.21 7.51
CA PRO A 83 -14.97 9.35 8.42
C PRO A 83 -14.22 10.57 7.89
N ARG A 84 -14.68 11.75 8.26
CA ARG A 84 -14.00 12.99 7.90
C ARG A 84 -12.60 13.01 8.53
N GLY A 85 -11.63 13.55 7.80
CA GLY A 85 -10.26 13.63 8.27
C GLY A 85 -9.24 13.61 7.15
N SER A 86 -7.97 13.55 7.55
CA SER A 86 -6.82 13.47 6.65
C SER A 86 -6.34 12.03 6.55
N TYR A 87 -6.06 11.59 5.33
CA TYR A 87 -5.61 10.26 5.02
C TYR A 87 -4.46 10.31 4.00
N THR A 88 -3.67 9.24 3.97
CA THR A 88 -2.76 8.93 2.86
C THR A 88 -3.33 7.73 2.10
N ALA A 89 -3.64 7.91 0.82
CA ALA A 89 -4.02 6.84 -0.08
C ALA A 89 -2.77 6.13 -0.60
N ILE A 90 -2.67 4.83 -0.34
CA ILE A 90 -1.60 3.95 -0.82
C ILE A 90 -2.23 2.92 -1.76
N VAL A 91 -1.68 2.82 -2.97
CA VAL A 91 -2.14 1.85 -3.97
C VAL A 91 -1.16 0.69 -4.03
N SER A 92 -1.69 -0.53 -4.08
CA SER A 92 -0.91 -1.75 -4.25
C SER A 92 -1.47 -2.59 -5.39
N HIS A 93 -0.56 -3.20 -6.17
CA HIS A 93 -0.89 -4.11 -7.24
C HIS A 93 0.29 -5.06 -7.49
N LYS A 94 0.03 -6.24 -8.05
CA LYS A 94 1.05 -7.27 -8.32
C LYS A 94 2.01 -6.88 -9.47
N GLU A 95 1.55 -6.09 -10.42
CA GLU A 95 2.26 -5.69 -11.64
C GLU A 95 2.69 -4.22 -11.68
N TYR A 96 2.22 -3.42 -10.72
CA TYR A 96 2.59 -2.01 -10.63
C TYR A 96 3.43 -1.76 -9.39
N ALA A 97 4.39 -0.85 -9.51
CA ALA A 97 5.17 -0.39 -8.39
C ALA A 97 4.33 0.57 -7.53
N GLY A 98 4.37 0.37 -6.23
CA GLY A 98 3.66 1.22 -5.27
C GLY A 98 4.43 2.52 -5.03
N ASN A 99 3.70 3.56 -4.62
CA ASN A 99 4.28 4.80 -4.11
C ASN A 99 4.22 4.80 -2.58
N LEU A 100 5.38 4.80 -1.91
CA LEU A 100 5.44 4.78 -0.44
C LEU A 100 4.88 6.04 0.20
N LEU A 101 5.01 7.20 -0.47
CA LEU A 101 4.48 8.45 0.03
C LEU A 101 2.96 8.56 -0.17
N GLY A 102 2.41 7.75 -1.08
CA GLY A 102 1.00 7.77 -1.43
C GLY A 102 0.52 9.13 -1.95
N ALA A 103 -0.79 9.34 -1.89
CA ALA A 103 -1.44 10.63 -2.16
C ALA A 103 -2.16 11.12 -0.90
N THR A 104 -2.00 12.39 -0.56
CA THR A 104 -2.75 13.01 0.56
C THR A 104 -4.20 13.21 0.16
N VAL A 105 -5.11 12.78 1.02
CA VAL A 105 -6.56 12.86 0.83
C VAL A 105 -7.20 13.56 2.03
N SER A 106 -8.02 14.56 1.77
CA SER A 106 -8.86 15.21 2.79
C SER A 106 -10.32 14.84 2.54
N VAL A 107 -10.92 14.11 3.48
CA VAL A 107 -12.32 13.69 3.42
C VAL A 107 -13.17 14.70 4.19
N GLY A 108 -14.03 15.41 3.45
CA GLY A 108 -14.92 16.45 3.96
C GLY A 108 -16.36 15.99 4.16
N ALA A 109 -17.28 16.95 4.15
CA ALA A 109 -18.71 16.68 4.28
C ALA A 109 -19.35 16.08 3.01
N GLU A 110 -18.81 16.45 1.86
CA GLU A 110 -19.26 16.02 0.55
C GLU A 110 -18.46 14.81 0.06
N GLN A 111 -19.06 14.00 -0.80
CA GLN A 111 -18.41 12.86 -1.42
C GLN A 111 -17.06 13.24 -2.06
N ALA A 112 -16.06 12.38 -1.90
CA ALA A 112 -14.72 12.60 -2.43
C ALA A 112 -14.44 11.67 -3.61
N TYR A 113 -14.00 12.26 -4.72
CA TYR A 113 -13.49 11.54 -5.88
C TYR A 113 -11.97 11.66 -5.94
N LEU A 114 -11.29 10.52 -6.09
CA LEU A 114 -9.82 10.45 -6.12
C LEU A 114 -9.31 9.98 -7.48
N GLU A 115 -8.27 10.65 -7.98
CA GLU A 115 -7.52 10.19 -9.14
C GLU A 115 -6.14 9.76 -8.65
N LEU A 116 -5.88 8.46 -8.71
CA LEU A 116 -4.65 7.86 -8.23
C LEU A 116 -3.88 7.28 -9.41
N GLU A 117 -2.57 7.43 -9.36
CA GLU A 117 -1.67 6.89 -10.36
C GLU A 117 -0.74 5.84 -9.75
N VAL A 118 -0.36 4.85 -10.56
CA VAL A 118 0.68 3.88 -10.26
C VAL A 118 1.65 3.76 -11.42
N GLU A 119 2.91 3.41 -11.11
CA GLU A 119 3.95 3.23 -12.12
C GLU A 119 4.04 1.76 -12.52
N ARG A 120 4.25 1.48 -13.81
CA ARG A 120 4.46 0.11 -14.29
C ARG A 120 5.63 -0.52 -13.54
N GLY A 121 5.38 -1.72 -13.00
CA GLY A 121 6.37 -2.48 -12.28
C GLY A 121 7.26 -3.29 -13.21
N TYR A 122 8.56 -3.29 -12.94
CA TYR A 122 9.55 -4.12 -13.61
C TYR A 122 10.11 -5.18 -12.66
N THR A 123 10.57 -6.29 -13.22
CA THR A 123 11.20 -7.38 -12.47
C THR A 123 12.66 -7.53 -12.87
N ILE A 124 13.54 -7.71 -11.89
CA ILE A 124 14.93 -8.12 -12.13
C ILE A 124 15.05 -9.60 -11.77
N ALA A 125 15.51 -10.41 -12.72
CA ALA A 125 15.82 -11.81 -12.52
C ALA A 125 17.33 -12.04 -12.63
N GLY A 126 17.87 -12.91 -11.79
CA GLY A 126 19.31 -13.18 -11.76
C GLY A 126 19.64 -14.46 -11.01
N ARG A 127 20.93 -14.67 -10.77
CA ARG A 127 21.43 -15.77 -9.94
C ARG A 127 22.61 -15.36 -9.09
N VAL A 128 22.75 -15.96 -7.91
CA VAL A 128 23.96 -15.88 -7.09
C VAL A 128 24.93 -17.02 -7.43
N SER A 129 26.22 -16.76 -7.28
CA SER A 129 27.28 -17.76 -7.43
C SER A 129 28.24 -17.67 -6.24
N PRO A 130 28.55 -18.78 -5.55
CA PRO A 130 28.05 -20.14 -5.79
C PRO A 130 26.54 -20.29 -5.54
N ALA A 131 25.90 -21.22 -6.25
CA ALA A 131 24.47 -21.49 -6.13
C ALA A 131 24.14 -21.94 -4.69
N THR A 132 23.32 -21.16 -4.02
CA THR A 132 22.97 -21.37 -2.61
C THR A 132 21.51 -20.98 -2.41
N LYS A 133 20.73 -21.85 -1.76
CA LYS A 133 19.32 -21.62 -1.47
C LYS A 133 19.13 -20.67 -0.30
N GLY A 134 18.12 -19.81 -0.39
CA GLY A 134 17.68 -18.98 0.72
C GLY A 134 18.57 -17.76 0.98
N ILE A 135 19.48 -17.39 0.06
CA ILE A 135 20.22 -16.14 0.16
C ILE A 135 19.22 -14.98 -0.04
N PRO A 136 19.05 -14.08 0.95
CA PRO A 136 18.24 -12.89 0.79
C PRO A 136 18.91 -11.92 -0.19
N ILE A 137 18.14 -11.48 -1.18
CA ILE A 137 18.48 -10.43 -2.12
C ILE A 137 17.68 -9.18 -1.74
N ARG A 138 18.39 -8.10 -1.44
CA ARG A 138 17.81 -6.81 -1.04
C ARG A 138 18.22 -5.71 -2.01
N ILE A 139 17.39 -4.66 -2.06
CA ILE A 139 17.71 -3.44 -2.80
C ILE A 139 18.34 -2.43 -1.86
N ARG A 140 19.50 -1.91 -2.26
CA ARG A 140 20.08 -0.69 -1.70
C ARG A 140 19.93 0.43 -2.73
N MET A 141 19.29 1.51 -2.31
CA MET A 141 19.08 2.68 -3.16
C MET A 141 20.28 3.62 -3.08
N GLY A 142 20.66 4.20 -4.21
CA GLY A 142 21.48 5.41 -4.22
C GLY A 142 20.56 6.62 -4.11
N ILE A 143 20.66 7.40 -3.04
CA ILE A 143 19.77 8.55 -2.81
C ILE A 143 20.18 9.74 -3.71
N GLU A 144 21.42 9.76 -4.19
CA GLU A 144 22.03 10.87 -4.92
C GLU A 144 21.39 11.15 -6.29
N SER A 145 20.72 10.17 -6.90
CA SER A 145 20.12 10.28 -8.24
C SER A 145 18.59 10.33 -8.25
N ILE A 146 17.93 10.35 -7.07
CA ILE A 146 16.47 10.31 -6.97
C ILE A 146 15.86 11.71 -7.12
N LYS A 147 15.00 11.88 -8.11
CA LYS A 147 14.18 13.10 -8.26
C LYS A 147 13.12 13.15 -7.16
N ILE A 148 12.87 14.33 -6.60
CA ILE A 148 11.88 14.54 -5.52
C ILE A 148 10.50 13.96 -5.89
N GLY A 149 10.05 14.16 -7.13
CA GLY A 149 8.75 13.65 -7.60
C GLY A 149 8.65 12.13 -7.69
N ASP A 150 9.77 11.42 -7.83
CA ASP A 150 9.84 9.96 -7.93
C ASP A 150 10.33 9.32 -6.62
N MET A 151 10.50 10.12 -5.56
CA MET A 151 11.06 9.69 -4.28
C MET A 151 10.23 8.58 -3.65
N GLY A 152 8.90 8.70 -3.61
CA GLY A 152 8.05 7.69 -3.00
C GLY A 152 8.06 6.33 -3.73
N TYR A 153 8.16 6.37 -5.06
CA TYR A 153 8.33 5.19 -5.92
C TYR A 153 9.70 4.53 -5.71
N SER A 154 10.76 5.34 -5.75
CA SER A 154 12.12 4.87 -5.50
C SER A 154 12.23 4.24 -4.11
N MET A 155 11.73 4.91 -3.06
CA MET A 155 11.73 4.40 -1.70
C MET A 155 10.98 3.07 -1.54
N MET A 156 9.90 2.85 -2.30
CA MET A 156 9.19 1.57 -2.29
C MET A 156 10.07 0.40 -2.77
N ASN A 157 11.01 0.64 -3.70
CA ASN A 157 11.94 -0.40 -4.14
C ASN A 157 12.78 -0.95 -2.98
N ALA A 158 13.18 -0.14 -2.00
CA ALA A 158 13.97 -0.61 -0.84
C ALA A 158 13.25 -1.63 0.03
N PHE A 159 11.91 -1.67 0.01
CA PHE A 159 11.10 -2.65 0.74
C PHE A 159 10.92 -3.96 -0.02
N ARG A 160 11.42 -4.06 -1.25
CA ARG A 160 11.37 -5.29 -2.04
C ARG A 160 12.55 -6.18 -1.69
N SER A 161 12.29 -7.48 -1.67
CA SER A 161 13.31 -8.50 -1.47
C SER A 161 12.93 -9.78 -2.21
N ALA A 162 13.93 -10.61 -2.44
CA ALA A 162 13.76 -11.96 -2.97
C ALA A 162 14.62 -12.93 -2.17
N GLN A 163 14.35 -14.22 -2.31
CA GLN A 163 15.23 -15.28 -1.83
C GLN A 163 15.63 -16.16 -3.01
N THR A 164 16.85 -16.67 -2.96
CA THR A 164 17.35 -17.55 -4.01
C THR A 164 16.79 -18.98 -3.88
N ASP A 165 16.53 -19.63 -5.01
CA ASP A 165 16.19 -21.06 -5.08
C ASP A 165 17.43 -21.96 -4.96
N ALA A 166 17.26 -23.28 -5.12
CA ALA A 166 18.33 -24.27 -5.01
C ALA A 166 19.44 -24.07 -6.07
N GLU A 167 19.09 -23.53 -7.23
CA GLU A 167 20.00 -23.19 -8.31
C GLU A 167 20.60 -21.78 -8.16
N GLY A 168 20.31 -21.09 -7.05
CA GLY A 168 20.76 -19.74 -6.76
C GLY A 168 19.99 -18.66 -7.54
N LYS A 169 18.90 -18.98 -8.24
CA LYS A 169 18.13 -18.00 -9.02
C LYS A 169 17.21 -17.18 -8.12
N PHE A 170 16.96 -15.94 -8.50
CA PHE A 170 16.03 -15.06 -7.82
C PHE A 170 15.26 -14.20 -8.82
N THR A 171 14.11 -13.69 -8.39
CA THR A 171 13.35 -12.65 -9.11
C THR A 171 12.83 -11.65 -8.10
N ILE A 172 13.06 -10.36 -8.34
CA ILE A 172 12.63 -9.27 -7.48
C ILE A 172 11.77 -8.27 -8.25
N GLY A 173 10.62 -7.90 -7.69
CA GLY A 173 9.68 -6.93 -8.26
C GLY A 173 8.31 -6.97 -7.57
N PRO A 174 7.32 -6.19 -8.05
CA PRO A 174 7.49 -5.12 -9.05
C PRO A 174 8.33 -3.96 -8.49
N LEU A 175 9.19 -3.39 -9.35
CA LEU A 175 10.05 -2.25 -9.07
C LEU A 175 9.70 -1.06 -9.96
N SER A 176 9.75 0.15 -9.41
CA SER A 176 9.75 1.39 -10.21
C SER A 176 11.06 1.57 -10.95
N LEU A 177 11.05 2.39 -12.01
CA LEU A 177 12.26 2.75 -12.74
C LEU A 177 13.25 3.50 -11.84
N GLY A 178 14.53 3.32 -12.12
CA GLY A 178 15.62 3.96 -11.40
C GLY A 178 16.83 3.06 -11.25
N GLU A 179 17.92 3.63 -10.73
CA GLU A 179 19.13 2.87 -10.43
C GLU A 179 19.01 2.20 -9.06
N VAL A 180 19.25 0.89 -9.04
CA VAL A 180 19.22 0.09 -7.81
C VAL A 180 20.51 -0.72 -7.71
N THR A 181 21.04 -0.84 -6.50
CA THR A 181 22.08 -1.83 -6.22
C THR A 181 21.46 -3.04 -5.55
N LEU A 182 21.60 -4.23 -6.16
CA LEU A 182 21.25 -5.47 -5.49
C LEU A 182 22.35 -5.84 -4.48
N VAL A 183 21.94 -6.36 -3.32
CA VAL A 183 22.87 -6.86 -2.30
C VAL A 183 22.42 -8.26 -1.91
N ALA A 184 23.33 -9.21 -2.04
CA ALA A 184 23.18 -10.55 -1.48
C ALA A 184 23.95 -10.61 -0.15
N GLU A 185 23.28 -10.99 0.93
CA GLU A 185 23.91 -11.19 2.24
C GLU A 185 23.80 -12.64 2.65
N HIS A 186 24.93 -13.32 2.84
CA HIS A 186 24.96 -14.67 3.39
C HIS A 186 25.89 -14.70 4.61
N LEU A 187 25.42 -15.32 5.70
CA LEU A 187 26.18 -15.38 6.96
C LEU A 187 27.57 -16.03 6.79
N GLU A 188 27.69 -17.02 5.89
CA GLU A 188 28.94 -17.75 5.67
C GLU A 188 29.81 -17.20 4.52
N PHE A 189 29.24 -16.45 3.57
CA PHE A 189 29.97 -15.96 2.37
C PHE A 189 30.18 -14.43 2.36
N GLY A 190 29.63 -13.72 3.36
CA GLY A 190 29.72 -12.27 3.45
C GLY A 190 28.77 -11.52 2.50
N ARG A 191 29.06 -10.24 2.24
CA ARG A 191 28.26 -9.35 1.38
C ARG A 191 28.79 -9.37 -0.06
N ALA A 192 27.92 -9.61 -1.04
CA ALA A 192 28.25 -9.49 -2.46
C ALA A 192 27.42 -8.38 -3.15
N ARG A 193 28.05 -7.67 -4.09
CA ARG A 193 27.41 -6.70 -4.99
C ARG A 193 27.49 -7.24 -6.43
N PRO A 194 26.46 -7.05 -7.28
CA PRO A 194 26.57 -7.32 -8.70
C PRO A 194 27.69 -6.46 -9.31
N ARG A 195 28.41 -7.04 -10.28
CA ARG A 195 29.39 -6.31 -11.11
C ARG A 195 28.68 -5.63 -12.28
#